data_AF-A0A1N7SXA6-F1
#
_entry.id   AF-A0A1N7SXA6-F1
#
_cell.length_a   1.000
_cell.length_b   1.000
_cell.length_c   1.000
_cell.angle_alpha   90.00
_cell.angle_beta   90.00
_cell.angle_gamma   90.00
#
_symmetry.space_group_name_H-M   'P 1'
#
loop_
_entity.id
_entity.type
_entity.pdbx_description
1 polymer ?
#
loop_
_entity_poly.entity_id
_entity_poly.type
_entity_poly.pdbx_seq_one_letter_code
_entity_poly.pdbx_strand_id
1 'polypeptide(L)'
;MRHHSIIARLGASDTGHVSVSRTDTQQTDVNFLESQNRLEFGLGSTLEQLAQLGLRPSETAVDLVLLAATVTAADTRISRASNAQDAWTREIDLHLPVHDPARWAALVPLITTMLGFLTGDRWCVYFRPRPSGVGEMAPEPDQLRLANPTSVCLFSGGLDSFIGAIDLLASGQAPLLVSHYWDGITSSHQTHCVGALAGRYPDAAFQHIRARVGFPTDTVEESDIEDTLRGRSFLFFSLAAVAADAVGGDMVVHVPENGLISLNVPLDPLRLGALSTRTTHPYYMARFDDLLRGLGLTVRLENPYAFMTKGEMTTRCADQEFLRREARNTMSCSSPGSRRYDPDPSERVPKHCGRCVPCLIRRAAIREAFGRDWTPYRIANLRAQMLDTNRAEGKDVRSFQLALSRLARNPERARFDIHRPGPLIDHPDRLTDYEAVYVAGLQEVGRLLRGVRAGPL
;
A
#
# COMPACT_ATOMS: atom_id res chain seq x y z
N MET A 1 -16.19 -4.37 22.88
CA MET A 1 -16.14 -3.16 22.03
C MET A 1 -15.66 -2.02 22.88
N ARG A 2 -14.65 -1.31 22.41
CA ARG A 2 -14.05 -0.17 23.13
C ARG A 2 -13.70 0.90 22.11
N HIS A 3 -13.93 2.15 22.47
CA HIS A 3 -13.37 3.29 21.76
C HIS A 3 -11.89 3.41 22.11
N HIS A 4 -11.04 3.72 21.13
CA HIS A 4 -9.59 3.83 21.32
C HIS A 4 -9.10 5.24 21.02
N SER A 5 -8.19 5.76 21.84
CA SER A 5 -7.49 7.03 21.62
C SER A 5 -5.99 6.77 21.61
N ILE A 6 -5.38 6.86 20.43
CA ILE A 6 -3.92 6.77 20.28
C ILE A 6 -3.33 8.16 20.39
N ILE A 7 -2.45 8.34 21.36
CA ILE A 7 -1.80 9.62 21.67
C ILE A 7 -0.34 9.52 21.23
N ALA A 8 -0.01 10.18 20.12
CA ALA A 8 1.39 10.31 19.70
C ALA A 8 2.11 11.29 20.64
N ARG A 9 3.25 10.84 21.17
CA ARG A 9 4.14 11.62 22.04
C ARG A 9 5.47 11.86 21.36
N LEU A 10 6.06 13.03 21.61
CA LEU A 10 7.38 13.43 21.13
C LEU A 10 8.34 13.59 22.32
N GLY A 11 8.78 12.45 22.85
CA GLY A 11 9.83 12.35 23.85
C GLY A 11 9.30 12.42 25.28
N ALA A 12 10.21 12.18 26.24
CA ALA A 12 9.86 12.14 27.67
C ALA A 12 9.37 13.48 28.24
N SER A 13 9.67 14.60 27.57
CA SER A 13 9.17 15.93 27.92
C SER A 13 7.72 16.17 27.50
N ASP A 14 7.13 15.30 26.68
CA ASP A 14 5.76 15.43 26.19
C ASP A 14 4.72 14.90 27.18
N THR A 15 4.70 15.48 28.37
CA THR A 15 3.79 15.09 29.47
C THR A 15 2.50 15.93 29.49
N GLY A 16 2.29 16.77 28.48
CA GLY A 16 1.12 17.64 28.39
C GLY A 16 -0.18 16.86 28.43
N HIS A 17 -1.18 17.36 29.16
CA HIS A 17 -2.51 16.74 29.20
C HIS A 17 -3.16 16.78 27.82
N VAL A 18 -3.65 15.63 27.36
CA VAL A 18 -4.40 15.50 26.10
C VAL A 18 -5.86 15.27 26.43
N SER A 19 -6.72 16.22 26.03
CA SER A 19 -8.17 16.08 26.22
C SER A 19 -8.71 15.04 25.25
N VAL A 20 -9.13 13.90 25.78
CA VAL A 20 -9.81 12.85 25.03
C VAL A 20 -11.28 13.18 24.82
N SER A 21 -11.85 12.72 23.70
CA SER A 21 -13.25 12.98 23.34
C SER A 21 -14.26 12.24 24.22
N ARG A 22 -13.82 11.15 24.87
CA ARG A 22 -14.66 10.21 25.62
C ARG A 22 -13.98 9.78 26.92
N THR A 23 -14.74 9.69 28.00
CA THR A 23 -14.23 9.23 29.30
C THR A 23 -14.03 7.72 29.37
N ASP A 24 -14.73 6.95 28.53
CA ASP A 24 -14.65 5.48 28.45
C ASP A 24 -13.65 4.98 27.38
N THR A 25 -12.85 5.88 26.79
CA THR A 25 -11.85 5.50 25.80
C THR A 25 -10.69 4.74 26.44
N GLN A 26 -10.24 3.68 25.77
CA GLN A 26 -8.92 3.13 26.03
C GLN A 26 -7.87 4.08 25.46
N GLN A 27 -6.96 4.54 26.31
CA GLN A 27 -5.87 5.45 25.90
C GLN A 27 -4.59 4.65 25.69
N THR A 28 -3.83 5.01 24.66
CA THR A 28 -2.53 4.40 24.40
C THR A 28 -1.56 5.48 23.96
N ASP A 29 -0.56 5.75 24.79
CA ASP A 29 0.54 6.64 24.44
C ASP A 29 1.56 5.89 23.57
N VAL A 30 1.90 6.46 22.41
CA VAL A 30 2.94 5.96 21.52
C VAL A 30 4.02 7.03 21.43
N ASN A 31 5.16 6.78 22.07
CA ASN A 31 6.28 7.72 22.04
C ASN A 31 7.14 7.52 20.79
N PHE A 32 7.20 8.55 19.95
CA PHE A 32 7.92 8.55 18.68
C PHE A 32 9.32 9.13 18.77
N LEU A 33 9.75 9.72 19.91
CA LEU A 33 11.12 10.23 20.06
C LEU A 33 11.83 9.57 21.25
N GLU A 34 13.05 9.09 20.99
CA GLU A 34 14.01 8.70 22.02
C GLU A 34 14.87 9.89 22.50
N SER A 35 15.76 9.64 23.47
CA SER A 35 16.60 10.64 24.16
C SER A 35 17.52 11.47 23.25
N GLN A 36 17.76 11.03 22.00
CA GLN A 36 18.58 11.72 21.00
C GLN A 36 17.78 12.51 19.95
N ASN A 37 16.49 12.78 20.20
CA ASN A 37 15.59 13.43 19.23
C ASN A 37 15.47 12.67 17.89
N ARG A 38 15.70 11.36 17.95
CA ARG A 38 15.60 10.45 16.81
C ARG A 38 14.22 9.81 16.79
N LEU A 39 13.60 9.78 15.61
CA LEU A 39 12.27 9.19 15.44
C LEU A 39 12.31 7.65 15.49
N GLU A 40 11.40 7.08 16.27
CA GLU A 40 11.25 5.64 16.49
C GLU A 40 10.45 4.92 15.39
N PHE A 41 10.29 3.60 15.55
CA PHE A 41 9.49 2.74 14.67
C PHE A 41 9.93 2.79 13.20
N GLY A 42 11.24 2.94 12.98
CA GLY A 42 11.87 2.96 11.65
C GLY A 42 11.77 4.28 10.90
N LEU A 43 11.14 5.31 11.47
CA LEU A 43 11.04 6.63 10.85
C LEU A 43 12.40 7.35 10.81
N GLY A 44 13.15 7.36 11.92
CA GLY A 44 14.48 8.00 11.99
C GLY A 44 15.45 7.41 10.97
N SER A 45 15.50 6.08 10.84
CA SER A 45 16.31 5.40 9.82
C SER A 45 15.90 5.77 8.38
N THR A 46 14.63 6.07 8.13
CA THR A 46 14.16 6.51 6.81
C THR A 46 14.65 7.93 6.51
N LEU A 47 14.57 8.83 7.48
CA LEU A 47 15.06 10.21 7.33
C LEU A 47 16.59 10.28 7.25
N GLU A 48 17.30 9.42 7.98
CA GLU A 48 18.76 9.28 7.89
C GLU A 48 19.21 8.82 6.49
N GLN A 49 18.49 7.89 5.87
CA GLN A 49 18.77 7.48 4.49
C GLN A 49 18.60 8.65 3.49
N LEU A 50 17.62 9.54 3.70
CA LEU A 50 17.47 10.75 2.90
C LEU A 50 18.64 11.73 3.16
N ALA A 51 19.01 11.95 4.42
CA ALA A 51 20.13 12.82 4.78
C ALA A 51 21.46 12.33 4.20
N GLN A 52 21.69 11.01 4.16
CA GLN A 52 22.87 10.39 3.51
C GLN A 52 22.93 10.66 1.99
N LEU A 53 21.80 10.95 1.35
CA LEU A 53 21.74 11.37 -0.05
C LEU A 53 21.91 12.89 -0.21
N GLY A 54 22.11 13.63 0.88
CA GLY A 54 22.10 15.09 0.91
C GLY A 54 20.70 15.69 0.76
N LEU A 55 19.65 14.94 1.09
CA LEU A 55 18.25 15.35 0.95
C LEU A 55 17.63 15.59 2.33
N ARG A 56 16.83 16.65 2.44
CA ARG A 56 16.18 17.03 3.69
C ARG A 56 14.72 17.39 3.47
N PRO A 57 13.75 16.64 4.02
CA PRO A 57 12.34 17.00 3.93
C PRO A 57 12.00 18.17 4.86
N SER A 58 10.89 18.85 4.58
CA SER A 58 10.28 19.81 5.48
C SER A 58 9.69 19.15 6.72
N GLU A 59 9.58 19.90 7.81
CA GLU A 59 8.92 19.43 9.04
C GLU A 59 7.45 19.08 8.83
N THR A 60 6.79 19.71 7.86
CA THR A 60 5.40 19.37 7.49
C THR A 60 5.32 17.97 6.86
N ALA A 61 6.29 17.60 6.03
CA ALA A 61 6.35 16.25 5.47
C ALA A 61 6.74 15.19 6.52
N VAL A 62 7.57 15.57 7.52
CA VAL A 62 7.85 14.70 8.67
C VAL A 62 6.58 14.46 9.50
N ASP A 63 5.78 15.50 9.77
CA ASP A 63 4.48 15.37 10.45
C ASP A 63 3.52 14.43 9.70
N LEU A 64 3.53 14.45 8.36
CA LEU A 64 2.71 13.55 7.54
C LEU A 64 3.10 12.08 7.74
N VAL A 65 4.39 11.77 7.81
CA VAL A 65 4.86 10.41 8.08
C VAL A 65 4.58 10.00 9.52
N LEU A 66 4.66 10.92 10.48
CA LEU A 66 4.27 10.68 11.88
C LEU A 66 2.78 10.32 12.00
N LEU A 67 1.91 11.06 11.31
CA LEU A 67 0.49 10.74 11.17
C LEU A 67 0.30 9.34 10.57
N ALA A 68 1.00 9.03 9.48
CA ALA A 68 0.87 7.75 8.83
C ALA A 68 1.35 6.57 9.69
N ALA A 69 2.41 6.78 10.50
CA ALA A 69 2.87 5.81 11.46
C ALA A 69 1.85 5.60 12.59
N THR A 70 1.23 6.68 13.10
CA THR A 70 0.20 6.58 14.14
C THR A 70 -1.05 5.87 13.62
N VAL A 71 -1.48 6.17 12.40
CA VAL A 71 -2.53 5.40 11.70
C VAL A 71 -2.15 3.93 11.58
N THR A 72 -0.89 3.62 11.24
CA THR A 72 -0.39 2.24 11.12
C THR A 72 -0.41 1.51 12.46
N ALA A 73 -0.06 2.18 13.56
CA ALA A 73 -0.15 1.63 14.91
C ALA A 73 -1.61 1.23 15.22
N ALA A 74 -2.54 2.18 15.06
CA ALA A 74 -3.95 1.95 15.28
C ALA A 74 -4.52 0.84 14.37
N ASP A 75 -4.25 0.91 13.06
CA ASP A 75 -4.80 -0.01 12.07
C ASP A 75 -4.33 -1.45 12.30
N THR A 76 -3.13 -1.65 12.85
CA THR A 76 -2.55 -2.98 13.05
C THR A 76 -2.65 -3.51 14.48
N ARG A 77 -2.88 -2.66 15.48
CA ARG A 77 -2.88 -3.06 16.89
C ARG A 77 -4.24 -2.99 17.56
N ILE A 78 -5.23 -2.36 16.93
CA ILE A 78 -6.62 -2.40 17.39
C ILE A 78 -7.38 -3.45 16.58
N SER A 79 -7.58 -4.64 17.15
CA SER A 79 -8.31 -5.74 16.50
C SER A 79 -9.78 -5.40 16.27
N ARG A 80 -10.26 -5.56 15.04
CA ARG A 80 -11.69 -5.42 14.72
C ARG A 80 -12.53 -6.48 15.43
N ALA A 81 -12.01 -7.70 15.56
CA ALA A 81 -12.75 -8.82 16.13
C ALA A 81 -13.10 -8.61 17.61
N SER A 82 -12.20 -7.99 18.40
CA SER A 82 -12.42 -7.75 19.82
C SER A 82 -12.89 -6.32 20.14
N ASN A 83 -12.56 -5.34 19.29
CA ASN A 83 -12.83 -3.93 19.60
C ASN A 83 -13.98 -3.30 18.82
N ALA A 84 -14.45 -3.87 17.70
CA ALA A 84 -15.61 -3.35 16.95
C ALA A 84 -16.93 -4.00 17.39
N GLN A 85 -18.06 -3.29 17.19
CA GLN A 85 -19.39 -3.81 17.53
C GLN A 85 -19.84 -4.95 16.62
N ASP A 86 -19.56 -4.78 15.35
CA ASP A 86 -19.94 -5.62 14.21
C ASP A 86 -18.78 -6.51 13.76
N ALA A 87 -17.74 -6.64 14.59
CA ALA A 87 -16.44 -7.24 14.25
C ALA A 87 -15.78 -6.60 13.02
N TRP A 88 -16.16 -5.35 12.70
CA TRP A 88 -15.71 -4.63 11.51
C TRP A 88 -15.30 -3.19 11.81
N THR A 89 -16.24 -2.30 12.11
CA THR A 89 -16.08 -0.85 12.21
C THR A 89 -15.52 -0.46 13.58
N ARG A 90 -14.26 -0.03 13.64
CA ARG A 90 -13.65 0.51 14.87
C ARG A 90 -13.96 2.00 15.02
N GLU A 91 -13.90 2.49 16.25
CA GLU A 91 -13.95 3.93 16.57
C GLU A 91 -12.60 4.32 17.17
N ILE A 92 -11.86 5.17 16.47
CA ILE A 92 -10.45 5.47 16.76
C ILE A 92 -10.22 6.97 16.70
N ASP A 93 -9.71 7.51 17.79
CA ASP A 93 -9.22 8.88 17.89
C ASP A 93 -7.70 8.90 17.83
N LEU A 94 -7.16 9.84 17.08
CA LEU A 94 -5.72 10.09 16.97
C LEU A 94 -5.40 11.49 17.50
N HIS A 95 -4.43 11.58 18.41
CA HIS A 95 -3.93 12.86 18.92
C HIS A 95 -2.46 13.02 18.55
N LEU A 96 -2.14 14.04 17.75
CA LEU A 96 -0.79 14.22 17.22
C LEU A 96 -0.22 15.63 17.44
N PRO A 97 1.01 15.73 17.97
CA PRO A 97 1.77 16.97 17.93
C PRO A 97 2.31 17.23 16.51
N VAL A 98 2.13 18.45 16.02
CA VAL A 98 2.55 18.88 14.67
C VAL A 98 3.16 20.27 14.69
N HIS A 99 3.99 20.57 13.69
CA HIS A 99 4.68 21.84 13.54
C HIS A 99 3.72 23.02 13.32
N ASP A 100 2.68 22.84 12.49
CA ASP A 100 1.67 23.86 12.17
C ASP A 100 0.24 23.34 12.46
N PRO A 101 -0.25 23.42 13.71
CA PRO A 101 -1.55 22.88 14.08
C PRO A 101 -2.72 23.50 13.34
N ALA A 102 -2.64 24.78 12.94
CA ALA A 102 -3.72 25.46 12.25
C ALA A 102 -3.90 24.90 10.83
N ARG A 103 -2.79 24.68 10.11
CA ARG A 103 -2.81 24.04 8.78
C ARG A 103 -3.38 22.62 8.86
N TRP A 104 -2.91 21.83 9.82
CA TRP A 104 -3.39 20.46 10.00
C TRP A 104 -4.86 20.38 10.43
N ALA A 105 -5.32 21.28 11.31
CA ALA A 105 -6.71 21.35 11.74
C ALA A 105 -7.67 21.61 10.57
N ALA A 106 -7.29 22.45 9.60
CA ALA A 106 -8.08 22.70 8.40
C ALA A 106 -8.26 21.46 7.51
N LEU A 107 -7.37 20.47 7.62
CA LEU A 107 -7.34 19.25 6.79
C LEU A 107 -7.99 18.04 7.47
N VAL A 108 -8.41 18.15 8.73
CA VAL A 108 -9.06 17.06 9.48
C VAL A 108 -10.23 16.42 8.72
N PRO A 109 -11.19 17.18 8.12
CA PRO A 109 -12.30 16.55 7.39
C PRO A 109 -11.83 15.69 6.21
N LEU A 110 -10.78 16.12 5.50
CA LEU A 110 -10.20 15.38 4.38
C LEU A 110 -9.49 14.11 4.87
N ILE A 111 -8.67 14.22 5.92
CA ILE A 111 -7.95 13.08 6.52
C ILE A 111 -8.95 12.02 7.01
N THR A 112 -9.98 12.41 7.78
CA THR A 112 -11.02 11.50 8.24
C THR A 112 -11.75 10.82 7.09
N THR A 113 -12.07 11.56 6.02
CA THR A 113 -12.71 11.01 4.82
C THR A 113 -11.83 9.96 4.14
N MET A 114 -10.53 10.25 3.97
CA MET A 114 -9.57 9.32 3.37
C MET A 114 -9.39 8.05 4.20
N LEU A 115 -9.20 8.17 5.51
CA LEU A 115 -9.02 7.04 6.40
C LEU A 115 -10.29 6.17 6.45
N GLY A 116 -11.48 6.80 6.54
CA GLY A 116 -12.75 6.09 6.45
C GLY A 116 -12.94 5.36 5.11
N PHE A 117 -12.51 5.97 4.00
CA PHE A 117 -12.58 5.34 2.67
C PHE A 117 -11.69 4.10 2.55
N LEU A 118 -10.50 4.13 3.14
CA LEU A 118 -9.54 3.02 3.12
C LEU A 118 -9.92 1.88 4.06
N THR A 119 -10.26 2.22 5.31
CA THR A 119 -10.35 1.22 6.37
C THR A 119 -11.78 0.84 6.73
N GLY A 120 -12.75 1.70 6.41
CA GLY A 120 -14.14 1.54 6.84
C GLY A 120 -14.36 1.78 8.33
N ASP A 121 -13.38 2.34 9.05
CA ASP A 121 -13.52 2.73 10.46
C ASP A 121 -13.99 4.17 10.61
N ARG A 122 -14.38 4.53 11.83
CA ARG A 122 -14.68 5.91 12.24
C ARG A 122 -13.42 6.51 12.87
N TRP A 123 -12.92 7.58 12.25
CA TRP A 123 -11.70 8.25 12.66
C TRP A 123 -11.98 9.69 13.12
N CYS A 124 -11.48 10.08 14.29
CA CYS A 124 -11.29 11.49 14.62
C CYS A 124 -9.81 11.78 14.76
N VAL A 125 -9.38 12.97 14.34
CA VAL A 125 -7.97 13.38 14.40
C VAL A 125 -7.88 14.76 15.04
N TYR A 126 -7.03 14.87 16.05
CA TYR A 126 -6.80 16.08 16.82
C TYR A 126 -5.33 16.45 16.77
N PHE A 127 -5.07 17.67 16.33
CA PHE A 127 -3.71 18.21 16.23
C PHE A 127 -3.42 19.19 17.36
N ARG A 128 -2.21 19.14 17.88
CA ARG A 128 -1.71 20.07 18.91
C ARG A 128 -0.30 20.57 18.55
N PRO A 129 0.16 21.69 19.13
CA PRO A 129 1.55 22.11 18.97
C PRO A 129 2.51 21.04 19.48
N ARG A 130 3.69 20.94 18.84
CA ARG A 130 4.81 20.15 19.40
C ARG A 130 5.20 20.66 20.80
N PRO A 131 5.67 19.79 21.69
CA PRO A 131 6.17 20.19 23.01
C PRO A 131 7.32 21.19 22.89
N SER A 132 7.39 22.13 23.84
CA SER A 132 8.52 23.05 23.94
C SER A 132 9.83 22.28 24.12
N GLY A 133 10.82 22.54 23.26
CA GLY A 133 12.12 21.87 23.29
C GLY A 133 12.30 20.76 22.26
N VAL A 134 11.22 20.31 21.61
CA VAL A 134 11.32 19.47 20.41
C VAL A 134 11.63 20.37 19.22
N GLY A 135 12.87 20.27 18.72
CA GLY A 135 13.34 21.02 17.55
C GLY A 135 12.85 20.41 16.22
N GLU A 136 13.62 20.68 15.17
CA GLU A 136 13.43 20.02 13.88
C GLU A 136 13.74 18.52 14.01
N MET A 137 12.89 17.69 13.42
CA MET A 137 13.01 16.23 13.44
C MET A 137 13.65 15.71 12.15
N ALA A 138 13.61 16.50 11.07
CA ALA A 138 14.36 16.21 9.85
C ALA A 138 15.88 16.40 10.13
N PRO A 139 16.68 15.32 10.05
CA PRO A 139 18.11 15.41 10.29
C PRO A 139 18.77 16.34 9.27
N GLU A 140 19.74 17.12 9.73
CA GLU A 140 20.59 17.90 8.84
C GLU A 140 21.46 16.96 8.00
N PRO A 141 21.51 17.13 6.67
CA PRO A 141 22.42 16.37 5.84
C PRO A 141 23.87 16.64 6.22
N ASP A 142 24.62 15.55 6.45
CA ASP A 142 26.06 15.59 6.72
C ASP A 142 26.90 15.50 5.44
N GLN A 143 26.26 15.25 4.29
CA GLN A 143 26.88 15.13 2.98
C GLN A 143 26.34 16.15 1.98
N LEU A 144 27.17 16.53 1.02
CA LEU A 144 26.73 17.27 -0.17
C LEU A 144 25.69 16.43 -0.92
N ARG A 145 24.74 17.09 -1.59
CA ARG A 145 23.71 16.42 -2.40
C ARG A 145 24.34 15.48 -3.43
N LEU A 146 24.28 14.18 -3.15
CA LEU A 146 24.88 13.13 -3.97
C LEU A 146 23.94 12.62 -5.06
N ALA A 147 22.64 12.82 -4.89
CA ALA A 147 21.62 12.36 -5.81
C ALA A 147 20.69 13.50 -6.24
N ASN A 148 20.30 13.48 -7.52
CA ASN A 148 19.25 14.33 -8.07
C ASN A 148 18.19 13.45 -8.73
N PRO A 149 17.34 12.77 -7.93
CA PRO A 149 16.29 11.92 -8.49
C PRO A 149 15.38 12.71 -9.43
N THR A 150 15.07 12.13 -10.59
CA THR A 150 14.16 12.76 -11.58
C THR A 150 12.70 12.62 -11.20
N SER A 151 12.40 11.64 -10.37
CA SER A 151 11.06 11.29 -9.88
C SER A 151 11.19 10.44 -8.61
N VAL A 152 10.09 10.22 -7.92
CA VAL A 152 9.98 9.21 -6.85
C VAL A 152 9.10 8.07 -7.36
N CYS A 153 9.43 6.83 -7.01
CA CYS A 153 8.61 5.68 -7.39
C CYS A 153 8.39 4.73 -6.22
N LEU A 154 7.14 4.40 -5.93
CA LEU A 154 6.82 3.37 -4.95
C LEU A 154 7.30 2.00 -5.41
N PHE A 155 8.03 1.31 -4.54
CA PHE A 155 8.67 0.05 -4.86
C PHE A 155 8.36 -1.03 -3.82
N SER A 156 7.39 -1.89 -4.11
CA SER A 156 6.95 -2.94 -3.17
C SER A 156 7.78 -4.22 -3.27
N GLY A 157 8.52 -4.44 -4.37
CA GLY A 157 9.08 -5.74 -4.75
C GLY A 157 8.08 -6.68 -5.44
N GLY A 158 6.86 -6.19 -5.71
CA GLY A 158 5.88 -6.86 -6.56
C GLY A 158 6.07 -6.56 -8.04
N LEU A 159 5.40 -7.35 -8.89
CA LEU A 159 5.51 -7.29 -10.35
C LEU A 159 5.24 -5.89 -10.92
N ASP A 160 4.24 -5.18 -10.42
CA ASP A 160 3.77 -3.87 -10.91
C ASP A 160 4.81 -2.80 -10.65
N SER A 161 5.27 -2.69 -9.40
CA SER A 161 6.37 -1.77 -9.06
C SER A 161 7.68 -2.12 -9.76
N PHE A 162 7.91 -3.40 -10.08
CA PHE A 162 9.09 -3.81 -10.82
C PHE A 162 9.02 -3.39 -12.30
N ILE A 163 7.85 -3.53 -12.93
CA ILE A 163 7.60 -3.00 -14.28
C ILE A 163 7.72 -1.48 -14.30
N GLY A 164 7.12 -0.80 -13.32
CA GLY A 164 7.27 0.65 -13.16
C GLY A 164 8.72 1.11 -13.08
N ALA A 165 9.54 0.45 -12.25
CA ALA A 165 10.96 0.75 -12.17
C ALA A 165 11.70 0.46 -13.49
N ILE A 166 11.40 -0.65 -14.18
CA ILE A 166 11.98 -0.95 -15.49
C ILE A 166 11.65 0.13 -16.51
N ASP A 167 10.39 0.53 -16.62
CA ASP A 167 9.95 1.51 -17.61
C ASP A 167 10.61 2.88 -17.38
N LEU A 168 10.70 3.31 -16.11
CA LEU A 168 11.39 4.56 -15.76
C LEU A 168 12.88 4.48 -16.12
N LEU A 169 13.58 3.43 -15.71
CA LEU A 169 15.02 3.28 -15.98
C LEU A 169 15.32 3.12 -17.47
N ALA A 170 14.52 2.36 -18.21
CA ALA A 170 14.66 2.18 -19.65
C ALA A 170 14.41 3.48 -20.43
N SER A 171 13.60 4.39 -19.88
CA SER A 171 13.39 5.74 -20.44
C SER A 171 14.53 6.73 -20.11
N GLY A 172 15.57 6.28 -19.40
CA GLY A 172 16.71 7.11 -19.00
C GLY A 172 16.47 7.95 -17.74
N GLN A 173 15.39 7.69 -16.99
CA GLN A 173 15.15 8.36 -15.71
C GLN A 173 15.99 7.74 -14.58
N ALA A 174 16.17 8.53 -13.50
CA ALA A 174 16.86 8.11 -12.28
C ALA A 174 15.91 8.29 -11.09
N PRO A 175 14.93 7.39 -10.89
CA PRO A 175 13.97 7.53 -9.80
C PRO A 175 14.59 7.27 -8.43
N LEU A 176 14.06 7.91 -7.40
CA LEU A 176 14.23 7.48 -6.01
C LEU A 176 13.17 6.42 -5.70
N LEU A 177 13.58 5.17 -5.60
CA LEU A 177 12.72 4.06 -5.22
C LEU A 177 12.45 4.11 -3.72
N VAL A 178 11.17 4.02 -3.33
CA VAL A 178 10.75 4.05 -1.93
C VAL A 178 10.03 2.75 -1.58
N SER A 179 10.63 1.96 -0.68
CA SER A 179 10.07 0.70 -0.21
C SER A 179 9.66 0.77 1.26
N HIS A 180 8.61 0.03 1.60
CA HIS A 180 8.28 -0.32 2.98
C HIS A 180 8.39 -1.84 3.19
N TYR A 181 8.85 -2.27 4.36
CA TYR A 181 8.79 -3.67 4.76
C TYR A 181 8.56 -3.82 6.28
N TRP A 182 7.95 -4.94 6.67
CA TRP A 182 7.84 -5.36 8.07
C TRP A 182 8.41 -6.77 8.28
N ASP A 183 8.27 -7.64 7.28
CA ASP A 183 8.70 -9.03 7.33
C ASP A 183 9.91 -9.32 6.42
N GLY A 184 10.59 -10.43 6.69
CA GLY A 184 11.77 -10.85 5.94
C GLY A 184 11.49 -11.29 4.51
N ILE A 185 10.27 -11.76 4.20
CA ILE A 185 9.91 -12.22 2.84
C ILE A 185 9.86 -11.01 1.92
N THR A 186 9.08 -10.00 2.29
CA THR A 186 8.99 -8.72 1.58
C THR A 186 10.37 -8.09 1.42
N SER A 187 11.16 -8.07 2.49
CA SER A 187 12.53 -7.52 2.46
C SER A 187 13.43 -8.21 1.43
N SER A 188 13.41 -9.54 1.38
CA SER A 188 14.27 -10.33 0.49
C SER A 188 13.95 -10.09 -0.98
N HIS A 189 12.66 -10.03 -1.33
CA HIS A 189 12.23 -9.74 -2.70
C HIS A 189 12.60 -8.32 -3.15
N GLN A 190 12.47 -7.33 -2.27
CA GLN A 190 12.89 -5.95 -2.56
C GLN A 190 14.39 -5.89 -2.83
N THR A 191 15.22 -6.46 -1.96
CA THR A 191 16.68 -6.49 -2.12
C THR A 191 17.07 -7.18 -3.43
N HIS A 192 16.48 -8.33 -3.75
CA HIS A 192 16.74 -9.02 -5.02
C HIS A 192 16.39 -8.13 -6.22
N CYS A 193 15.19 -7.56 -6.23
CA CYS A 193 14.72 -6.77 -7.38
C CYS A 193 15.57 -5.52 -7.59
N VAL A 194 15.95 -4.81 -6.52
CA VAL A 194 16.84 -3.65 -6.62
C VAL A 194 18.24 -4.05 -7.10
N GLY A 195 18.81 -5.14 -6.59
CA GLY A 195 20.08 -5.67 -7.09
C GLY A 195 20.02 -6.05 -8.58
N ALA A 196 18.92 -6.66 -9.02
CA ALA A 196 18.70 -6.99 -10.42
C ALA A 196 18.58 -5.73 -11.31
N LEU A 197 17.88 -4.69 -10.84
CA LEU A 197 17.76 -3.40 -11.54
C LEU A 197 19.14 -2.73 -11.66
N ALA A 198 19.90 -2.66 -10.56
CA ALA A 198 21.25 -2.09 -10.55
C ALA A 198 22.20 -2.85 -11.49
N GLY A 199 22.10 -4.18 -11.55
CA GLY A 199 22.88 -4.98 -12.49
C GLY A 199 22.46 -4.80 -13.95
N ARG A 200 21.18 -4.52 -14.23
CA ARG A 200 20.65 -4.33 -15.58
C ARG A 200 20.86 -2.91 -16.12
N TYR A 201 20.83 -1.92 -15.24
CA TYR A 201 20.93 -0.49 -15.53
C TYR A 201 22.08 0.14 -14.71
N PRO A 202 23.35 -0.28 -14.93
CA PRO A 202 24.48 0.15 -14.10
C PRO A 202 24.77 1.65 -14.24
N ASP A 203 24.43 2.25 -15.38
CA ASP A 203 24.61 3.69 -15.64
C ASP A 203 23.48 4.55 -15.06
N ALA A 204 22.37 3.92 -14.63
CA ALA A 204 21.26 4.66 -14.03
C ALA A 204 21.61 5.00 -12.57
N ALA A 205 21.77 6.30 -12.29
CA ALA A 205 22.04 6.82 -10.95
C ALA A 205 20.81 6.81 -10.02
N PHE A 206 19.94 5.81 -10.14
CA PHE A 206 18.75 5.67 -9.31
C PHE A 206 19.14 5.32 -7.88
N GLN A 207 18.30 5.71 -6.92
CA GLN A 207 18.53 5.48 -5.50
C GLN A 207 17.41 4.64 -4.90
N HIS A 208 17.65 4.02 -3.74
CA HIS A 208 16.65 3.22 -3.05
C HIS A 208 16.69 3.51 -1.55
N ILE A 209 15.55 3.90 -1.00
CA ILE A 209 15.36 3.98 0.45
C ILE A 209 14.33 2.95 0.92
N ARG A 210 14.54 2.46 2.14
CA ARG A 210 13.71 1.40 2.74
C ARG A 210 13.27 1.79 4.13
N ALA A 211 11.97 1.93 4.30
CA ALA A 211 11.33 2.22 5.57
C ALA A 211 10.86 0.93 6.25
N ARG A 212 11.34 0.67 7.47
CA ARG A 212 10.88 -0.46 8.28
C ARG A 212 9.89 0.00 9.36
N VAL A 213 8.70 0.41 8.92
CA VAL A 213 7.68 0.96 9.82
C VAL A 213 6.78 -0.12 10.35
N GLY A 214 6.66 -0.22 11.67
CA GLY A 214 5.66 -1.04 12.32
C GLY A 214 5.83 -1.06 13.83
N PHE A 215 4.88 -1.69 14.49
CA PHE A 215 4.69 -1.57 15.92
C PHE A 215 4.72 -2.94 16.59
N PRO A 216 5.32 -3.06 17.79
CA PRO A 216 5.20 -4.24 18.64
C PRO A 216 3.75 -4.70 18.80
N THR A 217 3.54 -5.99 19.05
CA THR A 217 2.18 -6.56 19.14
C THR A 217 1.42 -6.11 20.37
N ASP A 218 2.14 -5.68 21.40
CA ASP A 218 1.68 -5.18 22.69
C ASP A 218 1.58 -3.65 22.76
N THR A 219 1.76 -2.94 21.65
CA THR A 219 1.65 -1.46 21.63
C THR A 219 0.29 -0.96 22.11
N VAL A 220 -0.80 -1.68 21.81
CA VAL A 220 -2.13 -1.41 22.38
C VAL A 220 -2.45 -2.55 23.34
N GLU A 221 -2.58 -2.22 24.63
CA GLU A 221 -2.91 -3.20 25.66
C GLU A 221 -4.27 -3.85 25.40
N GLU A 222 -4.46 -5.08 25.88
CA GLU A 222 -5.76 -5.79 25.82
C GLU A 222 -6.40 -5.85 24.41
N SER A 223 -5.59 -5.82 23.36
CA SER A 223 -6.04 -5.92 21.98
C SER A 223 -5.23 -6.97 21.21
N ASP A 224 -5.94 -7.78 20.42
CA ASP A 224 -5.30 -8.73 19.52
C ASP A 224 -4.69 -8.01 18.30
N ILE A 225 -3.86 -8.74 17.56
CA ILE A 225 -3.27 -8.25 16.30
C ILE A 225 -4.36 -8.08 15.23
N GLU A 226 -4.33 -6.95 14.53
CA GLU A 226 -5.11 -6.70 13.32
C GLU A 226 -4.23 -6.84 12.07
N ASP A 227 -4.46 -7.92 11.31
CA ASP A 227 -3.65 -8.28 10.14
C ASP A 227 -4.27 -7.86 8.80
N THR A 228 -5.32 -7.04 8.81
CA THR A 228 -6.01 -6.64 7.55
C THR A 228 -5.32 -5.52 6.79
N LEU A 229 -4.51 -4.69 7.48
CA LEU A 229 -3.59 -3.72 6.86
C LEU A 229 -4.27 -2.78 5.87
N ARG A 230 -5.51 -2.35 6.19
CA ARG A 230 -6.38 -1.60 5.28
C ARG A 230 -5.93 -0.15 5.09
N GLY A 231 -5.27 0.43 6.09
CA GLY A 231 -4.70 1.78 6.04
C GLY A 231 -3.30 1.86 5.43
N ARG A 232 -2.72 0.73 5.01
CA ARG A 232 -1.32 0.63 4.57
C ARG A 232 -0.93 1.57 3.43
N SER A 233 -1.85 1.87 2.51
CA SER A 233 -1.57 2.80 1.40
C SER A 233 -1.29 4.23 1.88
N PHE A 234 -1.88 4.64 3.01
CA PHE A 234 -1.64 5.95 3.61
C PHE A 234 -0.17 6.09 4.04
N LEU A 235 0.39 5.03 4.63
CA LEU A 235 1.81 4.95 4.95
C LEU A 235 2.69 5.00 3.70
N PHE A 236 2.36 4.21 2.67
CA PHE A 236 3.17 4.17 1.45
C PHE A 236 3.23 5.54 0.78
N PHE A 237 2.07 6.19 0.62
CA PHE A 237 2.01 7.50 -0.03
C PHE A 237 2.72 8.56 0.81
N SER A 238 2.61 8.51 2.13
CA SER A 238 3.31 9.44 3.03
C SER A 238 4.83 9.27 2.98
N LEU A 239 5.33 8.02 2.91
CA LEU A 239 6.76 7.74 2.75
C LEU A 239 7.31 8.23 1.40
N ALA A 240 6.53 8.08 0.33
CA ALA A 240 6.92 8.63 -0.97
C ALA A 240 6.82 10.16 -1.01
N ALA A 241 5.83 10.75 -0.34
CA ALA A 241 5.67 12.20 -0.25
C ALA A 241 6.81 12.87 0.53
N VAL A 242 7.26 12.29 1.65
CA VAL A 242 8.42 12.82 2.39
C VAL A 242 9.70 12.73 1.56
N ALA A 243 9.87 11.64 0.80
CA ALA A 243 11.01 11.50 -0.09
C ALA A 243 10.95 12.52 -1.23
N ALA A 244 9.77 12.74 -1.81
CA ALA A 244 9.55 13.70 -2.88
C ALA A 244 9.78 15.14 -2.42
N ASP A 245 9.28 15.50 -1.25
CA ASP A 245 9.52 16.80 -0.61
C ASP A 245 11.01 17.03 -0.32
N ALA A 246 11.73 16.00 0.14
CA ALA A 246 13.17 16.07 0.38
C ALA A 246 14.00 16.26 -0.91
N VAL A 247 13.54 15.73 -2.03
CA VAL A 247 14.15 15.99 -3.35
C VAL A 247 13.89 17.44 -3.79
N GLY A 248 12.67 17.94 -3.51
CA GLY A 248 12.23 19.29 -3.84
C GLY A 248 11.84 19.47 -5.31
N GLY A 249 11.34 20.67 -5.63
CA GLY A 249 10.76 20.99 -6.94
C GLY A 249 9.33 20.44 -7.11
N ASP A 250 8.81 20.53 -8.33
CA ASP A 250 7.51 19.95 -8.70
C ASP A 250 7.68 18.44 -8.93
N MET A 251 7.58 17.66 -7.85
CA MET A 251 7.99 16.26 -7.85
C MET A 251 6.83 15.30 -8.15
N VAL A 252 7.04 14.39 -9.10
CA VAL A 252 6.10 13.31 -9.40
C VAL A 252 6.45 12.06 -8.60
N VAL A 253 5.44 11.50 -7.92
CA VAL A 253 5.47 10.19 -7.28
C VAL A 253 4.73 9.19 -8.15
N HIS A 254 5.47 8.30 -8.80
CA HIS A 254 4.91 7.18 -9.53
C HIS A 254 4.38 6.10 -8.57
N VAL A 255 3.15 5.66 -8.82
CA VAL A 255 2.43 4.63 -8.06
C VAL A 255 2.06 3.49 -9.01
N PRO A 256 3.00 2.58 -9.36
CA PRO A 256 2.73 1.53 -10.33
C PRO A 256 1.71 0.50 -9.81
N GLU A 257 0.49 0.53 -10.33
CA GLU A 257 -0.54 -0.49 -10.07
C GLU A 257 -1.47 -0.61 -11.27
N ASN A 258 -1.74 -1.84 -11.71
CA ASN A 258 -2.67 -2.09 -12.82
C ASN A 258 -4.10 -1.63 -12.51
N GLY A 259 -4.83 -1.17 -13.53
CA GLY A 259 -6.16 -0.59 -13.39
C GLY A 259 -7.22 -1.52 -12.77
N LEU A 260 -7.12 -2.83 -12.98
CA LEU A 260 -8.05 -3.79 -12.37
C LEU A 260 -7.93 -3.82 -10.84
N ILE A 261 -6.69 -3.84 -10.31
CA ILE A 261 -6.43 -3.79 -8.87
C ILE A 261 -6.64 -2.37 -8.32
N SER A 262 -6.36 -1.32 -9.10
CA SER A 262 -6.64 0.06 -8.69
C SER A 262 -8.13 0.31 -8.44
N LEU A 263 -9.01 -0.13 -9.35
CA LEU A 263 -10.46 -0.05 -9.13
C LEU A 263 -10.91 -1.01 -8.02
N ASN A 264 -10.40 -2.25 -8.05
CA ASN A 264 -10.74 -3.32 -7.11
C ASN A 264 -12.26 -3.55 -6.94
N VAL A 265 -12.98 -3.63 -8.06
CA VAL A 265 -14.41 -3.94 -8.09
C VAL A 265 -14.71 -5.25 -7.35
N PRO A 266 -15.65 -5.28 -6.38
CA PRO A 266 -16.04 -6.49 -5.67
C PRO A 266 -16.39 -7.65 -6.60
N LEU A 267 -15.64 -8.75 -6.49
CA LEU A 267 -15.85 -9.95 -7.31
C LEU A 267 -17.14 -10.72 -6.96
N ASP A 268 -17.61 -10.57 -5.72
CA ASP A 268 -18.84 -11.18 -5.22
C ASP A 268 -19.56 -10.23 -4.25
N PRO A 269 -20.88 -10.40 -4.01
CA PRO A 269 -21.67 -9.47 -3.18
C PRO A 269 -21.26 -9.43 -1.71
N LEU A 270 -20.52 -10.43 -1.25
CA LEU A 270 -20.07 -10.50 0.13
C LEU A 270 -18.75 -9.74 0.34
N ARG A 271 -18.13 -9.21 -0.73
CA ARG A 271 -16.89 -8.41 -0.69
C ARG A 271 -17.11 -6.90 -0.87
N LEU A 272 -18.13 -6.34 -0.23
CA LEU A 272 -18.41 -4.90 -0.26
C LEU A 272 -17.56 -4.12 0.77
N GLY A 273 -17.42 -2.81 0.57
CA GLY A 273 -16.73 -1.95 1.53
C GLY A 273 -15.21 -2.14 1.54
N ALA A 274 -14.60 -2.05 2.73
CA ALA A 274 -13.16 -2.21 2.94
C ALA A 274 -12.69 -3.68 2.93
N LEU A 275 -13.55 -4.63 2.52
CA LEU A 275 -13.14 -6.02 2.24
C LEU A 275 -12.21 -6.12 1.02
N SER A 276 -12.21 -5.10 0.17
CA SER A 276 -11.34 -4.96 -0.99
C SER A 276 -10.42 -3.75 -0.76
N THR A 277 -9.09 -3.93 -0.84
CA THR A 277 -8.10 -2.87 -0.64
C THR A 277 -8.20 -1.78 -1.71
N ARG A 278 -8.29 -0.50 -1.33
CA ARG A 278 -8.48 0.62 -2.28
C ARG A 278 -7.21 1.48 -2.43
N THR A 279 -6.06 0.80 -2.44
CA THR A 279 -4.71 1.36 -2.33
C THR A 279 -4.44 2.49 -3.32
N THR A 280 -4.87 2.31 -4.57
CA THR A 280 -4.61 3.23 -5.69
C THR A 280 -5.91 3.57 -6.42
N HIS A 281 -7.04 3.51 -5.70
CA HIS A 281 -8.33 3.90 -6.26
C HIS A 281 -8.29 5.38 -6.68
N PRO A 282 -8.81 5.77 -7.86
CA PRO A 282 -8.66 7.12 -8.38
C PRO A 282 -9.12 8.22 -7.42
N TYR A 283 -10.29 8.05 -6.79
CA TYR A 283 -10.76 8.96 -5.74
C TYR A 283 -9.77 9.11 -4.58
N TYR A 284 -9.22 8.01 -4.07
CA TYR A 284 -8.28 8.07 -2.95
C TYR A 284 -7.00 8.80 -3.33
N MET A 285 -6.46 8.55 -4.53
CA MET A 285 -5.29 9.27 -5.04
C MET A 285 -5.57 10.78 -5.16
N ALA A 286 -6.72 11.16 -5.71
CA ALA A 286 -7.13 12.57 -5.81
C ALA A 286 -7.30 13.24 -4.43
N ARG A 287 -7.89 12.53 -3.45
CA ARG A 287 -7.98 13.04 -2.07
C ARG A 287 -6.61 13.18 -1.42
N PHE A 288 -5.68 12.27 -1.69
CA PHE A 288 -4.31 12.37 -1.18
C PHE A 288 -3.54 13.53 -1.84
N ASP A 289 -3.70 13.76 -3.14
CA ASP A 289 -3.14 14.95 -3.81
C ASP A 289 -3.68 16.26 -3.20
N ASP A 290 -4.96 16.30 -2.84
CA ASP A 290 -5.54 17.47 -2.16
C ASP A 290 -4.99 17.65 -0.74
N LEU A 291 -4.67 16.56 -0.04
CA LEU A 291 -3.97 16.62 1.25
C LEU A 291 -2.56 17.20 1.06
N LEU A 292 -1.79 16.71 0.08
CA LEU A 292 -0.45 17.23 -0.24
C LEU A 292 -0.49 18.73 -0.55
N ARG A 293 -1.45 19.16 -1.37
CA ARG A 293 -1.66 20.59 -1.69
C ARG A 293 -2.02 21.41 -0.46
N GLY A 294 -2.91 20.90 0.39
CA GLY A 294 -3.30 21.54 1.64
C GLY A 294 -2.16 21.69 2.65
N LEU A 295 -1.19 20.76 2.61
CA LEU A 295 0.04 20.82 3.40
C LEU A 295 1.08 21.78 2.80
N GLY A 296 0.88 22.24 1.56
CA GLY A 296 1.84 23.08 0.84
C GLY A 296 2.99 22.31 0.20
N LEU A 297 2.83 20.99 0.02
CA LEU A 297 3.85 20.13 -0.60
C LEU A 297 3.67 20.14 -2.13
N THR A 298 4.75 20.43 -2.87
CA THR A 298 4.78 20.43 -4.35
C THR A 298 4.99 19.02 -4.91
N VAL A 299 4.11 18.11 -4.51
CA VAL A 299 4.18 16.68 -4.85
C VAL A 299 2.89 16.25 -5.52
N ARG A 300 2.98 15.45 -6.59
CA ARG A 300 1.82 14.90 -7.29
C ARG A 300 1.93 13.39 -7.47
N LEU A 301 0.84 12.68 -7.16
CA LEU A 301 0.76 11.24 -7.40
C LEU A 301 0.37 10.94 -8.86
N GLU A 302 1.01 9.94 -9.45
CA GLU A 302 0.67 9.46 -10.79
C GLU A 302 0.69 7.93 -10.84
N ASN A 303 -0.41 7.32 -11.28
CA ASN A 303 -0.43 5.91 -11.66
C ASN A 303 -0.47 5.79 -13.19
N PRO A 304 0.66 5.54 -13.86
CA PRO A 304 0.71 5.46 -15.32
C PRO A 304 -0.03 4.24 -15.89
N TYR A 305 -0.37 3.27 -15.05
CA TYR A 305 -1.02 2.01 -15.45
C TYR A 305 -2.50 1.92 -15.06
N ALA A 306 -3.11 3.05 -14.66
CA ALA A 306 -4.52 3.11 -14.22
C ALA A 306 -5.53 2.57 -15.25
N PHE A 307 -5.16 2.54 -16.53
CA PHE A 307 -6.00 2.08 -17.65
C PHE A 307 -5.42 0.86 -18.37
N MET A 308 -4.47 0.16 -17.74
CA MET A 308 -3.89 -1.06 -18.29
C MET A 308 -4.22 -2.26 -17.40
N THR A 309 -4.53 -3.40 -18.02
CA THR A 309 -4.52 -4.67 -17.29
C THR A 309 -3.09 -5.01 -16.87
N LYS A 310 -2.94 -5.91 -15.91
CA LYS A 310 -1.62 -6.38 -15.52
C LYS A 310 -0.92 -7.11 -16.68
N GLY A 311 -1.65 -7.83 -17.52
CA GLY A 311 -1.12 -8.45 -18.74
C GLY A 311 -0.67 -7.43 -19.78
N GLU A 312 -1.43 -6.36 -20.01
CA GLU A 312 -1.01 -5.26 -20.89
C GLU A 312 0.25 -4.57 -20.37
N MET A 313 0.28 -4.24 -19.08
CA MET A 313 1.46 -3.67 -18.41
C MET A 313 2.67 -4.61 -18.53
N THR A 314 2.48 -5.93 -18.34
CA THR A 314 3.56 -6.93 -18.48
C THR A 314 4.04 -7.03 -19.92
N THR A 315 3.14 -6.98 -20.91
CA THR A 315 3.45 -7.09 -22.35
C THR A 315 4.10 -5.83 -22.91
N ARG A 316 3.77 -4.66 -22.36
CA ARG A 316 4.28 -3.35 -22.81
C ARG A 316 5.49 -2.87 -22.04
N CYS A 317 5.92 -3.58 -20.99
CA CYS A 317 7.15 -3.26 -20.24
C CYS A 317 8.34 -3.07 -21.18
N ALA A 318 9.11 -2.01 -20.98
CA ALA A 318 10.14 -1.54 -21.89
C ALA A 318 11.29 -2.55 -22.07
N ASP A 319 11.55 -3.39 -21.07
CA ASP A 319 12.54 -4.47 -21.15
C ASP A 319 11.90 -5.84 -20.87
N GLN A 320 11.30 -6.39 -21.94
CA GLN A 320 10.61 -7.69 -21.90
C GLN A 320 11.53 -8.87 -21.54
N GLU A 321 12.78 -8.87 -22.03
CA GLU A 321 13.70 -9.97 -21.78
C GLU A 321 14.13 -10.00 -20.31
N PHE A 322 14.49 -8.84 -19.77
CA PHE A 322 14.82 -8.69 -18.37
C PHE A 322 13.64 -9.05 -17.46
N LEU A 323 12.44 -8.51 -17.77
CA LEU A 323 11.23 -8.82 -17.02
C LEU A 323 10.93 -10.33 -17.03
N ARG A 324 11.03 -10.99 -18.18
CA ARG A 324 10.76 -12.44 -18.30
C ARG A 324 11.67 -13.26 -17.39
N ARG A 325 12.94 -12.88 -17.27
CA ARG A 325 13.92 -13.56 -16.41
C ARG A 325 13.63 -13.33 -14.92
N GLU A 326 13.33 -12.10 -14.54
CA GLU A 326 13.23 -11.69 -13.14
C GLU A 326 11.82 -11.77 -12.56
N ALA A 327 10.77 -11.88 -13.40
CA ALA A 327 9.38 -11.87 -12.93
C ALA A 327 9.15 -12.87 -11.79
N ARG A 328 9.68 -14.10 -11.89
CA ARG A 328 9.56 -15.15 -10.85
C ARG A 328 10.11 -14.74 -9.47
N ASN A 329 11.01 -13.76 -9.42
CA ASN A 329 11.64 -13.26 -8.20
C ASN A 329 10.88 -12.07 -7.58
N THR A 330 9.79 -11.61 -8.20
CA THR A 330 8.91 -10.57 -7.63
C THR A 330 7.76 -11.20 -6.83
N MET A 331 7.26 -10.51 -5.80
CA MET A 331 6.21 -11.00 -4.90
C MET A 331 4.91 -10.22 -5.02
N SER A 332 3.87 -10.85 -5.59
CA SER A 332 2.52 -10.26 -5.66
C SER A 332 1.55 -10.87 -4.64
N CYS A 333 1.91 -11.98 -4.00
CA CYS A 333 0.99 -12.72 -3.14
C CYS A 333 0.60 -11.89 -1.90
N SER A 334 -0.69 -11.89 -1.55
CA SER A 334 -1.20 -11.23 -0.33
C SER A 334 -0.82 -11.95 0.96
N SER A 335 -0.39 -13.21 0.89
CA SER A 335 -0.12 -14.04 2.08
C SER A 335 0.97 -15.09 1.81
N PRO A 336 2.19 -14.70 1.39
CA PRO A 336 3.25 -15.65 1.00
C PRO A 336 3.72 -16.54 2.17
N GLY A 337 3.61 -16.05 3.41
CA GLY A 337 3.96 -16.77 4.63
C GLY A 337 2.79 -17.49 5.32
N SER A 338 1.64 -17.68 4.66
CA SER A 338 0.42 -18.21 5.31
C SER A 338 0.55 -19.64 5.85
N ARG A 339 1.61 -20.36 5.48
CA ARG A 339 1.89 -21.74 5.87
C ARG A 339 3.21 -21.89 6.62
N ARG A 340 3.70 -20.80 7.24
CA ARG A 340 4.94 -20.82 8.04
C ARG A 340 4.96 -21.84 9.17
N TYR A 341 3.79 -22.29 9.63
CA TYR A 341 3.60 -23.31 10.68
C TYR A 341 3.04 -24.63 10.15
N ASP A 342 3.10 -24.89 8.84
CA ASP A 342 2.60 -26.15 8.27
C ASP A 342 3.34 -27.36 8.88
N PRO A 343 2.66 -28.46 9.25
CA PRO A 343 3.33 -29.65 9.77
C PRO A 343 4.40 -30.19 8.81
N ASP A 344 4.20 -30.07 7.49
CA ASP A 344 5.19 -30.43 6.47
C ASP A 344 6.23 -29.30 6.29
N PRO A 345 7.52 -29.52 6.62
CA PRO A 345 8.57 -28.52 6.46
C PRO A 345 8.74 -28.01 5.02
N SER A 346 8.46 -28.85 4.01
CA SER A 346 8.58 -28.47 2.60
C SER A 346 7.53 -27.43 2.18
N GLU A 347 6.41 -27.36 2.91
CA GLU A 347 5.32 -26.42 2.70
C GLU A 347 5.50 -25.10 3.45
N ARG A 348 6.46 -25.02 4.38
CA ARG A 348 6.78 -23.80 5.14
C ARG A 348 7.49 -22.73 4.30
N VAL A 349 8.14 -23.13 3.21
CA VAL A 349 8.87 -22.21 2.33
C VAL A 349 7.91 -21.15 1.78
N PRO A 350 8.20 -19.84 1.96
CA PRO A 350 7.42 -18.76 1.37
C PRO A 350 7.37 -18.86 -0.15
N LYS A 351 6.16 -18.87 -0.72
CA LYS A 351 5.91 -18.92 -2.16
C LYS A 351 4.52 -18.38 -2.46
N HIS A 352 4.25 -18.01 -3.71
CA HIS A 352 2.93 -17.54 -4.12
C HIS A 352 1.88 -18.63 -3.87
N CYS A 353 0.72 -18.27 -3.31
CA CYS A 353 -0.31 -19.27 -3.01
C CYS A 353 -0.96 -19.82 -4.30
N GLY A 354 -0.94 -19.05 -5.39
CA GLY A 354 -1.47 -19.45 -6.70
C GLY A 354 -2.97 -19.27 -6.88
N ARG A 355 -3.67 -18.81 -5.85
CA ARG A 355 -5.15 -18.70 -5.80
C ARG A 355 -5.70 -17.36 -5.35
N CYS A 356 -4.95 -16.53 -4.63
CA CYS A 356 -5.48 -15.24 -4.17
C CYS A 356 -5.63 -14.26 -5.34
N VAL A 357 -6.42 -13.20 -5.16
CA VAL A 357 -6.70 -12.21 -6.21
C VAL A 357 -5.41 -11.73 -6.90
N PRO A 358 -4.38 -11.24 -6.18
CA PRO A 358 -3.11 -10.87 -6.81
C PRO A 358 -2.39 -12.01 -7.54
N CYS A 359 -2.46 -13.25 -7.03
CA CYS A 359 -1.84 -14.40 -7.69
C CYS A 359 -2.55 -14.76 -9.00
N LEU A 360 -3.88 -14.71 -9.04
CA LEU A 360 -4.66 -15.04 -10.24
C LEU A 360 -4.43 -14.00 -11.34
N ILE A 361 -4.45 -12.71 -11.00
CA ILE A 361 -4.16 -11.62 -11.95
C ILE A 361 -2.72 -11.74 -12.45
N ARG A 362 -1.76 -11.98 -11.55
CA ARG A 362 -0.35 -12.23 -11.93
C ARG A 362 -0.20 -13.39 -12.92
N ARG A 363 -0.81 -14.55 -12.63
CA ARG A 363 -0.71 -15.72 -13.49
C ARG A 363 -1.31 -15.47 -14.87
N ALA A 364 -2.41 -14.72 -14.92
CA ALA A 364 -3.04 -14.34 -16.17
C ALA A 364 -2.11 -13.42 -16.97
N ALA A 365 -1.53 -12.42 -16.32
CA ALA A 365 -0.59 -11.47 -16.92
C ALA A 365 0.68 -12.14 -17.48
N ILE A 366 1.35 -12.98 -16.69
CA ILE A 366 2.58 -13.68 -17.12
C ILE A 366 2.26 -14.66 -18.26
N ARG A 367 1.11 -15.34 -18.20
CA ARG A 367 0.69 -16.24 -19.29
C ARG A 367 0.40 -15.48 -20.58
N GLU A 368 -0.22 -14.31 -20.50
CA GLU A 368 -0.50 -13.46 -21.66
C GLU A 368 0.80 -12.97 -22.30
N ALA A 369 1.72 -12.43 -21.50
CA ALA A 369 2.97 -11.84 -22.02
C ALA A 369 4.01 -12.88 -22.47
N PHE A 370 4.14 -14.00 -21.75
CA PHE A 370 5.26 -14.93 -21.93
C PHE A 370 4.86 -16.37 -22.21
N GLY A 371 3.56 -16.68 -22.20
CA GLY A 371 3.01 -18.03 -22.41
C GLY A 371 3.22 -18.98 -21.21
N ARG A 372 4.43 -19.03 -20.66
CA ARG A 372 4.81 -19.88 -19.52
C ARG A 372 5.17 -19.05 -18.30
N ASP A 373 4.58 -19.44 -17.17
CA ASP A 373 4.86 -18.85 -15.86
C ASP A 373 5.78 -19.77 -15.04
N TRP A 374 6.96 -19.27 -14.72
CA TRP A 374 7.99 -19.96 -13.92
C TRP A 374 7.92 -19.63 -12.43
N THR A 375 6.95 -18.83 -12.01
CA THR A 375 6.77 -18.48 -10.60
C THR A 375 6.41 -19.74 -9.80
N PRO A 376 7.08 -20.01 -8.66
CA PRO A 376 6.71 -21.13 -7.81
C PRO A 376 5.36 -20.86 -7.12
N TYR A 377 4.36 -21.69 -7.43
CA TYR A 377 3.03 -21.63 -6.81
C TYR A 377 2.77 -22.83 -5.94
N ARG A 378 2.14 -22.61 -4.78
CA ARG A 378 1.62 -23.68 -3.93
C ARG A 378 0.55 -24.50 -4.66
N ILE A 379 -0.46 -23.82 -5.23
CA ILE A 379 -1.38 -24.44 -6.18
C ILE A 379 -0.82 -24.29 -7.59
N ALA A 380 0.08 -25.20 -7.96
CA ALA A 380 0.78 -25.19 -9.24
C ALA A 380 -0.18 -25.27 -10.43
N ASN A 381 -1.14 -26.21 -10.40
CA ASN A 381 -2.10 -26.39 -11.49
C ASN A 381 -3.55 -26.24 -10.97
N LEU A 382 -4.21 -25.14 -11.33
CA LEU A 382 -5.61 -24.87 -10.97
C LEU A 382 -6.60 -25.88 -11.56
N ARG A 383 -6.19 -26.66 -12.58
CA ARG A 383 -7.02 -27.67 -13.24
C ARG A 383 -6.80 -29.09 -12.70
N ALA A 384 -5.79 -29.30 -11.85
CA ALA A 384 -5.42 -30.64 -11.38
C ALA A 384 -6.53 -31.31 -10.58
N GLN A 385 -7.29 -30.52 -9.81
CA GLN A 385 -8.39 -31.01 -9.00
C GLN A 385 -9.47 -29.94 -8.86
N MET A 386 -10.64 -30.34 -8.36
CA MET A 386 -11.67 -29.40 -7.97
C MET A 386 -11.20 -28.63 -6.73
N LEU A 387 -11.31 -27.31 -6.77
CA LEU A 387 -10.92 -26.44 -5.65
C LEU A 387 -12.10 -26.27 -4.69
N ASP A 388 -11.90 -26.65 -3.43
CA ASP A 388 -12.89 -26.54 -2.37
C ASP A 388 -13.20 -25.07 -2.03
N THR A 389 -14.45 -24.64 -2.26
CA THR A 389 -14.89 -23.28 -1.96
C THR A 389 -15.17 -23.02 -0.48
N ASN A 390 -15.24 -24.06 0.36
CA ASN A 390 -15.30 -23.93 1.81
C ASN A 390 -13.95 -23.52 2.40
N ARG A 391 -12.86 -23.81 1.68
CA ARG A 391 -11.47 -23.44 2.04
C ARG A 391 -10.99 -22.22 1.27
N ALA A 392 -9.90 -21.62 1.77
CA ALA A 392 -9.29 -20.46 1.13
C ALA A 392 -8.90 -20.70 -0.34
N GLU A 393 -8.61 -21.95 -0.70
CA GLU A 393 -8.11 -22.37 -2.01
C GLU A 393 -9.12 -22.19 -3.16
N GLY A 394 -10.43 -22.38 -2.89
CA GLY A 394 -11.49 -22.20 -3.89
C GLY A 394 -12.22 -20.85 -3.84
N LYS A 395 -12.13 -20.10 -2.73
CA LYS A 395 -12.90 -18.85 -2.52
C LYS A 395 -12.66 -17.80 -3.61
N ASP A 396 -11.42 -17.35 -3.77
CA ASP A 396 -11.07 -16.29 -4.73
C ASP A 396 -11.31 -16.73 -6.19
N VAL A 397 -11.01 -18.00 -6.52
CA VAL A 397 -11.29 -18.56 -7.85
C VAL A 397 -12.78 -18.54 -8.14
N ARG A 398 -13.61 -18.94 -7.19
CA ARG A 398 -15.07 -18.92 -7.33
C ARG A 398 -15.61 -17.49 -7.45
N SER A 399 -15.06 -16.54 -6.69
CA SER A 399 -15.43 -15.12 -6.80
C SER A 399 -15.17 -14.59 -8.22
N PHE A 400 -14.01 -14.89 -8.83
CA PHE A 400 -13.76 -14.53 -10.24
C PHE A 400 -14.73 -15.21 -11.21
N GLN A 401 -15.01 -16.51 -11.04
CA GLN A 401 -15.98 -17.21 -11.89
C GLN A 401 -17.38 -16.59 -11.80
N LEU A 402 -17.77 -16.14 -10.60
CA LEU A 402 -19.05 -15.45 -10.39
C LEU A 402 -19.06 -14.07 -11.07
N ALA A 403 -18.01 -13.27 -10.90
CA ALA A 403 -17.86 -11.97 -11.56
C ALA A 403 -17.91 -12.11 -13.09
N LEU A 404 -17.19 -13.08 -13.65
CA LEU A 404 -17.18 -13.40 -15.08
C LEU A 404 -18.56 -13.83 -15.59
N SER A 405 -19.24 -14.73 -14.88
CA SER A 405 -20.59 -15.19 -15.24
C SER A 405 -21.59 -14.04 -15.24
N ARG A 406 -21.49 -13.14 -14.27
CA ARG A 406 -22.29 -11.92 -14.16
C ARG A 406 -22.06 -10.95 -15.30
N LEU A 407 -20.79 -10.70 -15.63
CA LEU A 407 -20.40 -9.84 -16.74
C LEU A 407 -20.89 -10.42 -18.07
N ALA A 408 -20.75 -11.73 -18.29
CA ALA A 408 -21.22 -12.38 -19.50
C ALA A 408 -22.75 -12.32 -19.68
N ARG A 409 -23.53 -12.38 -18.59
CA ARG A 409 -25.00 -12.29 -18.64
C ARG A 409 -25.52 -10.88 -18.89
N ASN A 410 -24.81 -9.86 -18.43
CA ASN A 410 -25.19 -8.46 -18.61
C ASN A 410 -23.93 -7.59 -18.71
N PRO A 411 -23.32 -7.44 -19.90
CA PRO A 411 -22.09 -6.68 -20.06
C PRO A 411 -22.20 -5.21 -19.67
N GLU A 412 -23.35 -4.56 -19.94
CA GLU A 412 -23.61 -3.15 -19.60
C GLU A 412 -23.58 -2.86 -18.10
N ARG A 413 -23.57 -3.89 -17.24
CA ARG A 413 -23.39 -3.69 -15.80
C ARG A 413 -22.04 -3.06 -15.45
N ALA A 414 -21.02 -3.22 -16.30
CA ALA A 414 -19.66 -2.80 -16.04
C ALA A 414 -19.59 -1.29 -15.74
N ARG A 415 -20.29 -0.45 -16.51
CA ARG A 415 -20.41 1.00 -16.27
C ARG A 415 -20.93 1.38 -14.89
N PHE A 416 -21.70 0.51 -14.23
CA PHE A 416 -22.19 0.73 -12.87
C PHE A 416 -21.30 0.07 -11.81
N ASP A 417 -20.72 -1.09 -12.13
CA ASP A 417 -19.90 -1.85 -11.21
C ASP A 417 -18.59 -1.11 -10.85
N ILE A 418 -18.02 -0.34 -11.78
CA ILE A 418 -16.81 0.47 -11.52
C ILE A 418 -16.99 1.52 -10.40
N HIS A 419 -18.23 1.89 -10.06
CA HIS A 419 -18.54 2.83 -8.97
C HIS A 419 -18.77 2.13 -7.62
N ARG A 420 -18.80 0.79 -7.57
CA ARG A 420 -18.99 0.03 -6.32
C ARG A 420 -17.87 0.23 -5.30
N PRO A 421 -16.58 0.31 -5.70
CA PRO A 421 -15.48 0.53 -4.76
C PRO A 421 -15.46 1.94 -4.19
N GLY A 422 -15.87 2.93 -4.99
CA GLY A 422 -15.81 4.34 -4.65
C GLY A 422 -16.27 5.24 -5.79
N PRO A 423 -16.44 6.54 -5.52
CA PRO A 423 -16.81 7.50 -6.55
C PRO A 423 -15.68 7.67 -7.57
N LEU A 424 -16.01 8.01 -8.82
CA LEU A 424 -15.03 8.35 -9.87
C LEU A 424 -15.23 9.79 -10.34
N ILE A 425 -15.68 10.65 -9.41
CA ILE A 425 -16.11 12.02 -9.67
C ILE A 425 -14.96 12.95 -10.08
N ASP A 426 -13.71 12.63 -9.70
CA ASP A 426 -12.53 13.42 -10.06
C ASP A 426 -12.09 13.17 -11.53
N HIS A 427 -12.67 12.18 -12.22
CA HIS A 427 -12.30 11.81 -13.59
C HIS A 427 -13.52 11.45 -14.48
N PRO A 428 -14.50 12.36 -14.65
CA PRO A 428 -15.73 12.08 -15.40
C PRO A 428 -15.47 11.73 -16.88
N ASP A 429 -14.43 12.30 -17.48
CA ASP A 429 -14.07 12.07 -18.89
C ASP A 429 -13.34 10.74 -19.13
N ARG A 430 -13.02 10.00 -18.06
CA ARG A 430 -12.23 8.76 -18.12
C ARG A 430 -13.04 7.52 -17.72
N LEU A 431 -14.36 7.64 -17.51
CA LEU A 431 -15.23 6.55 -17.08
C LEU A 431 -15.19 5.35 -18.04
N THR A 432 -15.17 5.61 -19.35
CA THR A 432 -15.07 4.56 -20.38
C THR A 432 -13.74 3.80 -20.30
N ASP A 433 -12.64 4.46 -19.95
CA ASP A 433 -11.35 3.79 -19.80
C ASP A 433 -11.32 2.90 -18.55
N TYR A 434 -11.94 3.34 -17.45
CA TYR A 434 -12.10 2.52 -16.24
C TYR A 434 -13.00 1.30 -16.49
N GLU A 435 -14.09 1.49 -17.23
CA GLU A 435 -14.94 0.38 -17.66
C GLU A 435 -14.15 -0.60 -18.53
N ALA A 436 -13.40 -0.10 -19.52
CA ALA A 436 -12.62 -0.93 -20.43
C ALA A 436 -11.57 -1.77 -19.70
N VAL A 437 -10.78 -1.18 -18.80
CA VAL A 437 -9.75 -1.92 -18.04
C VAL A 437 -10.37 -2.93 -17.07
N TYR A 438 -11.52 -2.62 -16.47
CA TYR A 438 -12.24 -3.56 -15.62
C TYR A 438 -12.70 -4.80 -16.41
N VAL A 439 -13.34 -4.58 -17.55
CA VAL A 439 -13.81 -5.67 -18.44
C VAL A 439 -12.64 -6.49 -18.97
N ALA A 440 -11.61 -5.83 -19.51
CA ALA A 440 -10.43 -6.49 -20.05
C ALA A 440 -9.70 -7.31 -18.98
N GLY A 441 -9.52 -6.74 -17.78
CA GLY A 441 -8.86 -7.40 -16.66
C GLY A 441 -9.62 -8.64 -16.17
N LEU A 442 -10.95 -8.59 -16.09
CA LEU A 442 -11.75 -9.77 -15.78
C LEU A 442 -11.59 -10.84 -16.86
N GLN A 443 -11.71 -10.47 -18.13
CA GLN A 443 -11.57 -11.41 -19.26
C GLN A 443 -10.19 -12.06 -19.32
N GLU A 444 -9.12 -11.32 -18.98
CA GLU A 444 -7.75 -11.83 -18.85
C GLU A 444 -7.67 -12.96 -17.82
N VAL A 445 -8.20 -12.75 -16.61
CA VAL A 445 -8.30 -13.82 -15.60
C VAL A 445 -9.24 -14.94 -16.07
N GLY A 446 -10.29 -14.61 -16.82
CA GLY A 446 -11.20 -15.60 -17.41
C GLY A 446 -10.50 -16.58 -18.35
N ARG A 447 -9.53 -16.12 -19.16
CA ARG A 447 -8.70 -17.00 -20.00
C ARG A 447 -7.86 -17.96 -19.17
N LEU A 448 -7.30 -17.50 -18.05
CA LEU A 448 -6.58 -18.35 -17.09
C LEU A 448 -7.49 -19.45 -16.52
N LEU A 449 -8.71 -19.08 -16.12
CA LEU A 449 -9.64 -19.95 -15.38
C LEU A 449 -10.48 -20.90 -16.26
N ARG A 450 -10.35 -20.87 -17.60
CA ARG A 450 -11.04 -21.84 -18.49
C ARG A 450 -10.73 -23.29 -18.07
N GLY A 451 -11.77 -24.08 -17.80
CA GLY A 451 -11.64 -25.48 -17.38
C GLY A 451 -11.23 -25.70 -15.91
N VAL A 452 -11.10 -24.63 -15.12
CA VAL A 452 -10.89 -24.74 -13.66
C VAL A 452 -12.23 -25.02 -12.98
N ARG A 453 -12.27 -26.03 -12.11
CA ARG A 453 -13.47 -26.41 -11.35
C ARG A 453 -13.34 -25.95 -9.90
N ALA A 454 -14.34 -25.25 -9.39
CA ALA A 454 -14.43 -24.85 -7.99
C ALA A 454 -15.86 -25.02 -7.49
N GLY A 455 -16.02 -25.65 -6.32
CA GLY A 455 -17.30 -25.82 -5.65
C GLY A 455 -17.11 -26.38 -4.23
N PRO A 456 -18.18 -26.50 -3.45
CA PRO A 456 -18.09 -27.06 -2.11
C PRO A 456 -17.70 -28.53 -2.21
N LEU A 457 -16.67 -28.91 -1.47
CA LEU A 457 -16.25 -30.31 -1.30
C LEU A 457 -16.53 -30.80 0.12
#